data_AF-A0A8B6XJL6-F1
#
_entry.id   AF-A0A8B6XJL6-F1
#
_cell.length_a   1.000
_cell.length_b   1.000
_cell.length_c   1.000
_cell.angle_alpha   90.00
_cell.angle_beta   90.00
_cell.angle_gamma   90.00
#
_symmetry.space_group_name_H-M   'P 1'
#
loop_
_entity.id
_entity.type
_entity.pdbx_description
1 polymer ?
#
loop_
_entity_poly.entity_id
_entity_poly.type
_entity_poly.pdbx_seq_one_letter_code
_entity_poly.pdbx_strand_id
1 'polypeptide(L)'
;MKKIGYVEPILCAYFFNIGMDMFTSKQLIFKKVCLKRFNNTYCDVISQSSNNSFKHDINSLHNETAEWDLYLNIARTLPAVFVTVFLGTWSDKVGRKMVIILPVLGDMAGFLFFLISSIYLELSLNYLIIACLISGFFGNFTAMLQATCAYVADVSLVTERTTRIAFLEFMNHFGRIISPAIAGVLIQKKGFTAVYTTLVLISLFQLIYWFFLKESRQFDVCIVDNKFKELVKFQRIKDALNVFFKKRDKSHRVLFYLLVGAFILDLFVLMGILSILVLYFLHYPLNLSSSQIGYFFMEMNAARALGVLVMNTILIKYFRWRDFSFIILCGISYVGFSLFIALSSKIWHTFA
;
A
#
# COMPACT_ATOMS: atom_id res chain seq x y z
N MET A 1 25.04 -22.92 11.98
CA MET A 1 23.71 -22.29 11.79
C MET A 1 23.90 -20.82 11.39
N LYS A 2 23.75 -20.47 10.10
CA LYS A 2 23.86 -19.07 9.66
C LYS A 2 22.64 -18.32 10.22
N LYS A 3 22.83 -17.29 11.06
CA LYS A 3 21.77 -16.35 11.46
C LYS A 3 21.24 -15.67 10.18
N ILE A 4 20.12 -16.16 9.65
CA ILE A 4 19.38 -15.58 8.53
C ILE A 4 18.78 -14.26 9.02
N GLY A 5 18.95 -13.18 8.26
CA GLY A 5 18.34 -11.89 8.60
C GLY A 5 16.84 -11.95 8.34
N TYR A 6 16.03 -11.41 9.25
CA TYR A 6 14.58 -11.28 9.08
C TYR A 6 14.28 -10.03 8.26
N VAL A 7 13.56 -10.20 7.15
CA VAL A 7 13.12 -9.11 6.25
C VAL A 7 11.80 -8.48 6.74
N GLU A 8 11.09 -9.20 7.60
CA GLU A 8 9.79 -8.87 8.15
C GLU A 8 9.75 -7.49 8.85
N PRO A 9 10.77 -7.06 9.62
CA PRO A 9 10.75 -5.72 10.23
C PRO A 9 10.81 -4.56 9.22
N ILE A 10 11.57 -4.71 8.12
CA ILE A 10 11.62 -3.70 7.05
C ILE A 10 10.25 -3.58 6.42
N LEU A 11 9.63 -4.71 6.09
CA LEU A 11 8.32 -4.74 5.47
C LEU A 11 7.25 -4.11 6.38
N CYS A 12 7.25 -4.45 7.66
CA CYS A 12 6.34 -3.87 8.63
C CYS A 12 6.49 -2.34 8.73
N ALA A 13 7.72 -1.83 8.82
CA ALA A 13 7.99 -0.39 8.87
C ALA A 13 7.62 0.30 7.55
N TYR A 14 7.84 -0.36 6.41
CA TYR A 14 7.47 0.14 5.10
C TYR A 14 5.95 0.30 4.97
N PHE A 15 5.18 -0.71 5.35
CA PHE A 15 3.72 -0.64 5.30
C PHE A 15 3.12 0.25 6.39
N PHE A 16 3.83 0.47 7.50
CA PHE A 16 3.49 1.54 8.43
C PHE A 16 3.53 2.90 7.72
N ASN A 17 4.63 3.20 7.02
CA ASN A 17 4.76 4.44 6.24
C ASN A 17 3.68 4.57 5.16
N ILE A 18 3.44 3.51 4.37
CA ILE A 18 2.39 3.51 3.33
C ILE A 18 1.00 3.75 3.93
N GLY A 19 0.68 3.13 5.08
CA GLY A 19 -0.62 3.35 5.73
C GLY A 19 -0.81 4.79 6.22
N MET A 20 0.24 5.38 6.80
CA MET A 20 0.22 6.77 7.25
C MET A 20 0.19 7.78 6.08
N ASP A 21 0.94 7.54 4.99
CA ASP A 21 0.89 8.37 3.78
C ASP A 21 -0.47 8.29 3.10
N MET A 22 -1.03 7.09 2.91
CA MET A 22 -2.34 6.91 2.27
C MET A 22 -3.46 7.68 2.99
N PHE A 23 -3.41 7.71 4.33
CA PHE A 23 -4.36 8.44 5.14
C PHE A 23 -4.14 9.97 5.09
N THR A 24 -2.88 10.40 5.10
CA THR A 24 -2.50 11.82 5.25
C THR A 24 -2.54 12.56 3.92
N SER A 25 -2.07 11.94 2.84
CA SER A 25 -2.04 12.54 1.49
C SER A 25 -3.43 12.98 1.04
N LYS A 26 -4.46 12.14 1.26
CA LYS A 26 -5.86 12.46 0.97
C LYS A 26 -6.34 13.74 1.65
N GLN A 27 -6.09 13.87 2.96
CA GLN A 27 -6.47 15.05 3.74
C GLN A 27 -5.64 16.28 3.35
N LEU A 28 -4.35 16.11 3.04
CA LEU A 28 -3.49 17.20 2.58
C LEU A 28 -3.97 17.74 1.22
N ILE A 29 -4.26 16.87 0.25
CA ILE A 29 -4.75 17.27 -1.07
C ILE A 29 -6.07 18.03 -0.91
N PHE A 30 -7.01 17.51 -0.11
CA PHE A 30 -8.27 18.19 0.18
C PHE A 30 -8.04 19.61 0.74
N LYS A 31 -7.14 19.76 1.73
CA LYS A 31 -6.82 21.07 2.30
C LYS A 31 -6.21 22.02 1.26
N LYS A 32 -5.31 21.54 0.40
CA LYS A 32 -4.71 22.37 -0.66
C LYS A 32 -5.71 22.78 -1.73
N VAL A 33 -6.59 21.87 -2.15
CA VAL A 33 -7.68 22.18 -3.09
C VAL A 33 -8.61 23.24 -2.49
N CYS A 34 -8.94 23.12 -1.20
CA CYS A 34 -9.75 24.14 -0.52
C CYS A 34 -9.07 25.51 -0.50
N LEU A 35 -7.78 25.58 -0.09
CA LEU A 35 -7.03 26.84 -0.02
C LEU A 35 -6.81 27.52 -1.38
N LYS A 36 -6.83 26.75 -2.47
CA LYS A 36 -6.76 27.30 -3.82
C LYS A 36 -8.03 28.06 -4.21
N ARG A 37 -9.19 27.67 -3.66
CA ARG A 37 -10.51 28.20 -4.04
C ARG A 37 -11.07 29.18 -3.01
N PHE A 38 -10.70 29.02 -1.74
CA PHE A 38 -11.25 29.75 -0.61
C PHE A 38 -10.16 30.18 0.38
N ASN A 39 -10.51 31.14 1.24
CA ASN A 39 -9.63 31.59 2.32
C ASN A 39 -9.50 30.53 3.43
N ASN A 40 -8.40 30.59 4.19
CA ASN A 40 -8.12 29.62 5.26
C ASN A 40 -9.26 29.50 6.30
N THR A 41 -9.88 30.62 6.69
CA THR A 41 -11.00 30.64 7.64
C THR A 41 -12.24 29.90 7.11
N TYR A 42 -12.50 29.97 5.81
CA TYR A 42 -13.62 29.27 5.17
C TYR A 42 -13.36 27.76 5.11
N CYS A 43 -12.11 27.36 4.83
CA CYS A 43 -11.72 25.95 4.83
C CYS A 43 -11.82 25.32 6.23
N ASP A 44 -11.44 26.05 7.28
CA ASP A 44 -11.58 25.56 8.66
C ASP A 44 -13.07 25.42 9.03
N VAL A 45 -13.93 26.34 8.61
CA VAL A 45 -15.40 26.24 8.81
C VAL A 45 -16.00 25.05 8.04
N ILE A 46 -15.65 24.87 6.76
CA ILE A 46 -16.13 23.72 5.97
C ILE A 46 -15.71 22.40 6.59
N SER A 47 -14.49 22.31 7.11
CA SER A 47 -13.97 21.10 7.75
C SER A 47 -14.73 20.70 9.02
N GLN A 48 -15.46 21.64 9.63
CA GLN A 48 -16.21 21.42 10.87
C GLN A 48 -17.73 21.44 10.65
N SER A 49 -18.23 21.98 9.53
CA SER A 49 -19.67 22.19 9.31
C SER A 49 -20.38 20.93 8.83
N SER A 50 -21.52 20.62 9.48
CA SER A 50 -22.44 19.55 9.08
C SER A 50 -23.69 20.06 8.36
N ASN A 51 -23.71 21.33 7.97
CA ASN A 51 -24.90 21.99 7.43
C ASN A 51 -25.11 21.68 5.95
N ASN A 52 -26.36 21.42 5.55
CA ASN A 52 -26.75 21.18 4.16
C ASN A 52 -26.38 22.33 3.21
N SER A 53 -26.19 23.55 3.73
CA SER A 53 -25.79 24.72 2.95
C SER A 53 -24.43 24.58 2.26
N PHE A 54 -23.49 23.83 2.86
CA PHE A 54 -22.13 23.64 2.32
C PHE A 54 -21.98 22.38 1.47
N LYS A 55 -23.06 21.60 1.29
CA LYS A 55 -23.01 20.29 0.62
C LYS A 55 -22.51 20.38 -0.83
N HIS A 56 -22.90 21.43 -1.55
CA HIS A 56 -22.45 21.65 -2.92
C HIS A 56 -20.93 21.92 -3.00
N ASP A 57 -20.43 22.79 -2.13
CA ASP A 57 -19.00 23.14 -2.07
C ASP A 57 -18.16 21.92 -1.65
N ILE A 58 -18.60 21.18 -0.63
CA ILE A 58 -17.94 19.95 -0.17
C ILE A 58 -17.87 18.92 -1.31
N ASN A 59 -18.97 18.70 -2.03
CA ASN A 59 -18.98 17.77 -3.16
C ASN A 59 -18.06 18.23 -4.30
N SER A 60 -18.01 19.53 -4.61
CA SER A 60 -17.09 20.07 -5.60
C SER A 60 -15.62 19.87 -5.18
N LEU A 61 -15.29 20.11 -3.91
CA LEU A 61 -13.94 19.90 -3.37
C LEU A 61 -13.56 18.42 -3.38
N HIS A 62 -14.51 17.52 -3.07
CA HIS A 62 -14.30 16.08 -3.15
C HIS A 62 -13.99 15.62 -4.57
N ASN A 63 -14.74 16.09 -5.56
CA ASN A 63 -14.51 15.72 -6.96
C ASN A 63 -13.11 16.17 -7.41
N GLU A 64 -12.73 17.41 -7.14
CA GLU A 64 -11.39 17.90 -7.50
C GLU A 64 -10.28 17.16 -6.72
N THR A 65 -10.50 16.86 -5.43
CA THR A 65 -9.56 16.06 -4.62
C THR A 65 -9.40 14.65 -5.18
N ALA A 66 -10.49 14.01 -5.61
CA ALA A 66 -10.48 12.68 -6.21
C ALA A 66 -9.78 12.67 -7.57
N GLU A 67 -9.97 13.71 -8.39
CA GLU A 67 -9.22 13.88 -9.65
C GLU A 67 -7.72 14.02 -9.40
N TRP A 68 -7.31 14.85 -8.45
CA TRP A 68 -5.89 14.98 -8.08
C TRP A 68 -5.31 13.67 -7.55
N ASP A 69 -6.04 12.99 -6.67
CA ASP A 69 -5.61 11.68 -6.18
C ASP A 69 -5.46 10.65 -7.30
N LEU A 70 -6.36 10.66 -8.29
CA LEU A 70 -6.24 9.81 -9.48
C LEU A 70 -4.96 10.12 -10.24
N TYR A 71 -4.65 11.40 -10.51
CA TYR A 71 -3.43 11.79 -11.21
C TYR A 71 -2.16 11.38 -10.45
N LEU A 72 -2.15 11.56 -9.13
CA LEU A 72 -1.02 11.15 -8.29
C LEU A 72 -0.84 9.63 -8.27
N ASN A 73 -1.94 8.87 -8.19
CA ASN A 73 -1.88 7.41 -8.26
C ASN A 73 -1.39 6.93 -9.63
N ILE A 74 -1.87 7.50 -10.74
CA ILE A 74 -1.37 7.16 -12.09
C ILE A 74 0.13 7.45 -12.20
N ALA A 75 0.57 8.63 -11.74
CA ALA A 75 1.98 9.02 -11.73
C ALA A 75 2.85 8.06 -10.91
N ARG A 76 2.29 7.48 -9.84
CA ARG A 76 2.99 6.51 -8.98
C ARG A 76 2.98 5.09 -9.57
N THR A 77 1.84 4.61 -10.05
CA THR A 77 1.66 3.20 -10.44
C THR A 77 2.18 2.91 -11.84
N LEU A 78 2.01 3.85 -12.79
CA LEU A 78 2.40 3.60 -14.18
C LEU A 78 3.91 3.33 -14.29
N PRO A 79 4.82 4.14 -13.73
CA PRO A 79 6.25 3.82 -13.75
C PRO A 79 6.58 2.56 -12.95
N ALA A 80 5.92 2.36 -11.80
CA ALA A 80 6.15 1.20 -10.94
C ALA A 80 5.89 -0.12 -11.66
N VAL A 81 4.81 -0.22 -12.45
CA VAL A 81 4.51 -1.43 -13.23
C VAL A 81 5.65 -1.80 -14.18
N PHE A 82 6.22 -0.81 -14.89
CA PHE A 82 7.35 -1.09 -15.79
C PHE A 82 8.61 -1.46 -14.99
N VAL A 83 8.95 -0.66 -13.99
CA VAL A 83 10.18 -0.83 -13.20
C VAL A 83 10.20 -2.14 -12.43
N THR A 84 9.09 -2.54 -11.81
CA THR A 84 8.99 -3.76 -10.99
C THR A 84 9.28 -5.04 -11.78
N VAL A 85 8.84 -5.12 -13.04
CA VAL A 85 9.17 -6.23 -13.93
C VAL A 85 10.68 -6.33 -14.12
N PHE A 86 11.36 -5.22 -14.36
CA PHE A 86 12.83 -5.18 -14.47
C PHE A 86 13.51 -5.50 -13.13
N LEU A 87 13.07 -4.88 -12.03
CA LEU A 87 13.62 -5.09 -10.69
C LEU A 87 13.52 -6.55 -10.24
N GLY A 88 12.46 -7.26 -10.61
CA GLY A 88 12.35 -8.70 -10.38
C GLY A 88 13.50 -9.47 -10.99
N THR A 89 13.69 -9.27 -12.30
CA THR A 89 14.74 -9.94 -13.06
C THR A 89 16.15 -9.55 -12.62
N TRP A 90 16.31 -8.31 -12.14
CA TRP A 90 17.56 -7.77 -11.62
C TRP A 90 17.89 -8.32 -10.24
N SER A 91 16.88 -8.48 -9.38
CA SER A 91 17.04 -9.03 -8.04
C SER A 91 17.56 -10.47 -8.04
N ASP A 92 17.31 -11.24 -9.11
CA ASP A 92 17.90 -12.58 -9.27
C ASP A 92 19.42 -12.55 -9.45
N LYS A 93 19.98 -11.45 -10.01
CA LYS A 93 21.39 -11.28 -10.36
C LYS A 93 22.18 -10.44 -9.35
N VAL A 94 21.58 -9.37 -8.82
CA VAL A 94 22.21 -8.41 -7.89
C VAL A 94 21.85 -8.70 -6.43
N GLY A 95 21.08 -9.75 -6.19
CA GLY A 95 20.61 -10.09 -4.86
C GLY A 95 19.33 -9.35 -4.49
N ARG A 96 18.59 -9.92 -3.54
CA ARG A 96 17.28 -9.42 -3.11
C ARG A 96 17.44 -8.20 -2.22
N LYS A 97 18.52 -8.12 -1.42
CA LYS A 97 18.79 -7.00 -0.49
C LYS A 97 18.79 -5.67 -1.23
N MET A 98 19.44 -5.58 -2.38
CA MET A 98 19.55 -4.33 -3.15
C MET A 98 18.21 -3.87 -3.74
N VAL A 99 17.30 -4.79 -4.04
CA VAL A 99 16.00 -4.43 -4.62
C VAL A 99 15.01 -4.03 -3.52
N ILE A 100 15.14 -4.56 -2.30
CA ILE A 100 14.32 -4.17 -1.14
C ILE A 100 14.49 -2.68 -0.78
N ILE A 101 15.69 -2.11 -0.94
CA ILE A 101 15.96 -0.72 -0.52
C ILE A 101 15.49 0.33 -1.52
N LEU A 102 15.34 -0.02 -2.80
CA LEU A 102 14.92 0.92 -3.82
C LEU A 102 13.55 1.57 -3.52
N PRO A 103 12.47 0.81 -3.24
CA PRO A 103 11.19 1.43 -2.85
C PRO A 103 11.32 2.36 -1.64
N VAL A 104 12.12 1.99 -0.64
CA VAL A 104 12.34 2.80 0.56
C VAL A 104 12.98 4.14 0.20
N LEU A 105 13.97 4.15 -0.69
CA LEU A 105 14.63 5.37 -1.16
C LEU A 105 13.68 6.25 -1.99
N GLY A 106 12.92 5.62 -2.90
CA GLY A 106 11.93 6.33 -3.73
C GLY A 106 10.84 6.99 -2.90
N ASP A 107 10.30 6.26 -1.92
CA ASP A 107 9.27 6.80 -1.02
C ASP A 107 9.83 7.80 -0.04
N MET A 108 11.06 7.62 0.47
CA MET A 108 11.72 8.63 1.31
C MET A 108 11.90 9.94 0.54
N ALA A 109 12.35 9.88 -0.71
CA ALA A 109 12.42 11.05 -1.57
C ALA A 109 11.02 11.64 -1.77
N GLY A 110 10.01 10.83 -2.10
CA GLY A 110 8.62 11.28 -2.20
C GLY A 110 8.12 12.00 -0.94
N PHE A 111 8.37 11.44 0.25
CA PHE A 111 7.98 12.02 1.53
C PHE A 111 8.66 13.36 1.81
N LEU A 112 9.88 13.60 1.33
CA LEU A 112 10.52 14.92 1.42
C LEU A 112 9.77 15.96 0.57
N PHE A 113 9.32 15.61 -0.63
CA PHE A 113 8.50 16.51 -1.45
C PHE A 113 7.14 16.77 -0.79
N PHE A 114 6.49 15.74 -0.24
CA PHE A 114 5.25 15.93 0.53
C PHE A 114 5.47 16.78 1.79
N LEU A 115 6.61 16.63 2.48
CA LEU A 115 6.98 17.45 3.63
C LEU A 115 7.12 18.93 3.23
N ILE A 116 7.87 19.23 2.18
CA ILE A 116 8.01 20.59 1.64
C ILE A 116 6.63 21.16 1.27
N SER A 117 5.81 20.36 0.59
CA SER A 117 4.44 20.73 0.22
C SER A 117 3.52 20.96 1.44
N SER A 118 3.79 20.31 2.57
CA SER A 118 3.02 20.50 3.81
C SER A 118 3.43 21.76 4.59
N ILE A 119 4.68 22.19 4.45
CA ILE A 119 5.19 23.45 5.02
C ILE A 119 4.69 24.63 4.18
N TYR A 120 4.80 24.51 2.85
CA TYR A 120 4.36 25.51 1.90
C TYR A 120 3.02 25.09 1.27
N LEU A 121 1.91 25.38 1.97
CA LEU A 121 0.58 25.03 1.51
C LEU A 121 0.17 25.73 0.20
N GLU A 122 0.81 26.85 -0.13
CA GLU A 122 0.61 27.60 -1.38
C GLU A 122 1.26 26.93 -2.61
N LEU A 123 2.17 25.97 -2.40
CA LEU A 123 2.83 25.27 -3.51
C LEU A 123 1.81 24.49 -4.35
N SER A 124 1.92 24.58 -5.67
CA SER A 124 1.06 23.85 -6.61
C SER A 124 1.05 22.33 -6.34
N LEU A 125 -0.13 21.72 -6.48
CA LEU A 125 -0.30 20.26 -6.43
C LEU A 125 0.51 19.51 -7.48
N ASN A 126 0.91 20.19 -8.57
CA ASN A 126 1.82 19.62 -9.59
C ASN A 126 3.15 19.14 -8.98
N TYR A 127 3.62 19.75 -7.89
CA TYR A 127 4.84 19.32 -7.21
C TYR A 127 4.72 17.89 -6.63
N LEU A 128 3.52 17.49 -6.22
CA LEU A 128 3.25 16.14 -5.70
C LEU A 128 3.29 15.07 -6.81
N ILE A 129 3.05 15.45 -8.07
CA ILE A 129 3.20 14.53 -9.22
C ILE A 129 4.66 14.09 -9.32
N ILE A 130 5.62 15.01 -9.15
CA ILE A 130 7.05 14.71 -9.16
C ILE A 130 7.40 13.72 -8.04
N ALA A 131 6.87 13.94 -6.83
CA ALA A 131 7.05 13.03 -5.70
C ALA A 131 6.56 11.60 -6.03
N CYS A 132 5.39 11.49 -6.66
CA CYS A 132 4.78 10.22 -7.03
C CYS A 132 5.54 9.53 -8.18
N LEU A 133 6.02 10.29 -9.17
CA LEU A 133 6.87 9.76 -10.24
C LEU A 133 8.17 9.18 -9.68
N ILE A 134 8.84 9.89 -8.76
CA ILE A 134 10.07 9.40 -8.14
C ILE A 134 9.80 8.09 -7.40
N SER A 135 8.79 8.03 -6.53
CA SER A 135 8.37 6.79 -5.85
C SER A 135 8.09 5.65 -6.86
N GLY A 136 7.36 5.97 -7.94
CA GLY A 136 7.02 5.02 -9.00
C GLY A 136 8.25 4.45 -9.72
N PHE A 137 9.22 5.30 -10.08
CA PHE A 137 10.45 4.88 -10.77
C PHE A 137 11.36 4.00 -9.90
N PHE A 138 11.15 3.98 -8.59
CA PHE A 138 11.84 3.08 -7.66
C PHE A 138 11.01 1.82 -7.33
N GLY A 139 9.85 1.66 -7.98
CA GLY A 139 9.03 0.47 -7.92
C GLY A 139 7.96 0.46 -6.83
N ASN A 140 7.99 1.39 -5.87
CA ASN A 140 6.96 1.56 -4.82
C ASN A 140 6.60 0.21 -4.12
N PHE A 141 5.38 0.08 -3.57
CA PHE A 141 4.98 -1.08 -2.77
C PHE A 141 5.01 -2.41 -3.53
N THR A 142 4.84 -2.40 -4.85
CA THR A 142 4.88 -3.61 -5.68
C THR A 142 6.29 -4.21 -5.72
N ALA A 143 7.33 -3.38 -5.83
CA ALA A 143 8.71 -3.86 -5.81
C ALA A 143 9.11 -4.35 -4.41
N MET A 144 8.63 -3.69 -3.35
CA MET A 144 8.84 -4.14 -1.97
C MET A 144 8.23 -5.53 -1.74
N LEU A 145 6.94 -5.73 -2.06
CA LEU A 145 6.29 -7.03 -1.93
C LEU A 145 6.98 -8.11 -2.77
N GLN A 146 7.30 -7.79 -4.02
CA GLN A 146 7.98 -8.72 -4.91
C GLN A 146 9.34 -9.16 -4.36
N ALA A 147 10.17 -8.21 -3.90
CA ALA A 147 11.52 -8.51 -3.41
C ALA A 147 11.50 -9.25 -2.07
N THR A 148 10.57 -8.90 -1.17
CA THR A 148 10.45 -9.55 0.15
C THR A 148 9.84 -10.95 0.06
N CYS A 149 8.83 -11.17 -0.81
CA CYS A 149 8.31 -12.50 -1.10
C CYS A 149 9.39 -13.40 -1.74
N ALA A 150 10.18 -12.86 -2.67
CA ALA A 150 11.29 -13.60 -3.26
C ALA A 150 12.39 -13.90 -2.23
N TYR A 151 12.71 -12.96 -1.34
CA TYR A 151 13.65 -13.17 -0.23
C TYR A 151 13.20 -14.32 0.67
N VAL A 152 11.94 -14.30 1.12
CA VAL A 152 11.36 -15.36 1.96
C VAL A 152 11.36 -16.69 1.22
N ALA A 153 11.01 -16.72 -0.06
CA ALA A 153 11.02 -17.95 -0.86
C ALA A 153 12.43 -18.56 -1.00
N ASP A 154 13.47 -17.72 -1.07
CA ASP A 154 14.88 -18.14 -1.14
C ASP A 154 15.39 -18.71 0.20
N VAL A 155 14.94 -18.18 1.35
CA VAL A 155 15.43 -18.59 2.69
C VAL A 155 14.55 -19.63 3.41
N SER A 156 13.36 -19.93 2.89
CA SER A 156 12.40 -20.87 3.49
C SER A 156 12.39 -22.24 2.81
N LEU A 157 12.13 -23.28 3.60
CA LEU A 157 11.85 -24.62 3.09
C LEU A 157 10.50 -24.66 2.37
N VAL A 158 10.36 -25.55 1.38
CA VAL A 158 9.12 -25.66 0.57
C VAL A 158 7.89 -25.91 1.43
N THR A 159 8.02 -26.69 2.50
CA THR A 159 6.93 -27.01 3.45
C THR A 159 6.54 -25.83 4.34
N GLU A 160 7.47 -24.92 4.64
CA GLU A 160 7.26 -23.77 5.52
C GLU A 160 6.94 -22.49 4.75
N ARG A 161 7.22 -22.47 3.44
CA ARG A 161 7.12 -21.28 2.57
C ARG A 161 5.75 -20.61 2.65
N THR A 162 4.67 -21.38 2.57
CA THR A 162 3.30 -20.83 2.68
C THR A 162 3.08 -20.13 4.02
N THR A 163 3.57 -20.72 5.12
CA THR A 163 3.43 -20.14 6.46
C THR A 163 4.27 -18.88 6.62
N ARG A 164 5.49 -18.87 6.05
CA ARG A 164 6.36 -17.68 6.08
C ARG A 164 5.81 -16.54 5.22
N ILE A 165 5.20 -16.83 4.07
CA ILE A 165 4.50 -15.83 3.25
C ILE A 165 3.25 -15.32 3.97
N ALA A 166 2.47 -16.18 4.62
CA ALA A 166 1.33 -15.74 5.44
C ALA A 166 1.77 -14.81 6.59
N PHE A 167 2.92 -15.10 7.22
CA PHE A 167 3.49 -14.23 8.24
C PHE A 167 3.98 -12.88 7.67
N LEU A 168 4.51 -12.89 6.44
CA LEU A 168 4.89 -11.69 5.71
C LEU A 168 3.67 -10.79 5.42
N GLU A 169 2.55 -11.39 4.99
CA GLU A 169 1.27 -10.67 4.82
C GLU A 169 0.68 -10.18 6.15
N PHE A 170 0.83 -10.95 7.23
CA PHE A 170 0.48 -10.48 8.56
C PHE A 170 1.27 -9.20 8.93
N MET A 171 2.57 -9.16 8.64
CA MET A 171 3.42 -7.99 8.92
C MET A 171 3.06 -6.77 8.06
N ASN A 172 2.65 -6.99 6.80
CA ASN A 172 2.07 -5.95 5.95
C ASN A 172 0.84 -5.30 6.63
N HIS A 173 -0.13 -6.11 7.06
CA HIS A 173 -1.31 -5.60 7.76
C HIS A 173 -0.96 -4.98 9.11
N PHE A 174 -0.09 -5.61 9.90
CA PHE A 174 0.31 -5.17 11.22
C PHE A 174 0.92 -3.75 11.19
N GLY A 175 1.79 -3.46 10.22
CA GLY A 175 2.31 -2.10 10.01
C GLY A 175 1.21 -1.05 9.80
N ARG A 176 0.11 -1.43 9.14
CA ARG A 176 -1.02 -0.54 8.81
C ARG A 176 -2.07 -0.41 9.92
N ILE A 177 -2.00 -1.22 10.99
CA ILE A 177 -2.96 -1.14 12.11
C ILE A 177 -2.83 0.22 12.80
N ILE A 178 -1.64 0.55 13.29
CA ILE A 178 -1.45 1.69 14.19
C ILE A 178 -1.22 2.99 13.39
N SER A 179 -0.80 2.88 12.13
CA SER A 179 -0.31 4.04 11.37
C SER A 179 -1.35 5.14 11.10
N PRO A 180 -2.62 4.85 10.72
CA PRO A 180 -3.62 5.90 10.49
C PRO A 180 -4.09 6.57 11.79
N ALA A 181 -4.15 5.81 12.90
CA ALA A 181 -4.49 6.35 14.21
C ALA A 181 -3.44 7.37 14.69
N ILE A 182 -2.15 7.03 14.58
CA ILE A 182 -1.06 7.97 14.89
C ILE A 182 -1.11 9.17 13.95
N ALA A 183 -1.34 8.96 12.66
CA ALA A 183 -1.45 10.03 11.67
C ALA A 183 -2.59 11.01 12.02
N GLY A 184 -3.78 10.52 12.37
CA GLY A 184 -4.92 11.35 12.77
C GLY A 184 -4.61 12.23 13.98
N VAL A 185 -3.98 11.67 15.02
CA VAL A 185 -3.57 12.43 16.22
C VAL A 185 -2.50 13.47 15.89
N LEU A 186 -1.52 13.12 15.05
CA LEU A 186 -0.47 14.05 14.63
C LEU A 186 -1.03 15.22 13.81
N ILE A 187 -1.95 14.95 12.87
CA ILE A 187 -2.61 15.99 12.08
C ILE A 187 -3.33 16.98 12.99
N GLN A 188 -4.11 16.49 13.97
CA GLN A 188 -4.86 17.35 14.88
C GLN A 188 -3.97 18.20 15.79
N LYS A 189 -2.88 17.63 16.34
CA LYS A 189 -2.04 18.32 17.34
C LYS A 189 -0.90 19.15 16.75
N LYS A 190 -0.31 18.70 15.64
CA LYS A 190 0.92 19.27 15.07
C LYS A 190 0.85 19.50 13.56
N GLY A 191 -0.28 19.21 12.92
CA GLY A 191 -0.47 19.39 11.48
C GLY A 191 0.22 18.33 10.62
N PHE A 192 0.13 18.52 9.30
CA PHE A 192 0.65 17.60 8.29
C PHE A 192 2.18 17.48 8.30
N THR A 193 2.89 18.55 8.64
CA THR A 193 4.36 18.57 8.70
C THR A 193 4.91 17.51 9.65
N ALA A 194 4.32 17.37 10.84
CA ALA A 194 4.76 16.39 11.82
C ALA A 194 4.60 14.94 11.33
N VAL A 195 3.57 14.67 10.52
CA VAL A 195 3.36 13.34 9.92
C VAL A 195 4.45 13.04 8.91
N TYR A 196 4.69 13.93 7.95
CA TYR A 196 5.71 13.70 6.92
C TYR A 196 7.14 13.69 7.49
N THR A 197 7.42 14.45 8.56
CA THR A 197 8.68 14.30 9.30
C THR A 197 8.80 12.90 9.91
N THR A 198 7.73 12.36 10.51
CA THR A 198 7.72 11.01 11.07
C THR A 198 7.97 9.94 10.00
N LEU A 199 7.33 10.07 8.84
CA LEU A 199 7.53 9.17 7.69
C LEU A 199 9.01 9.13 7.24
N VAL A 200 9.65 10.30 7.10
CA VAL A 200 11.06 10.40 6.73
C VAL A 200 11.97 9.76 7.79
N LEU A 201 11.72 10.01 9.08
CA LEU A 201 12.50 9.40 10.18
C LEU A 201 12.39 7.86 10.19
N ILE A 202 11.20 7.32 9.93
CA ILE A 202 10.99 5.87 9.83
C ILE A 202 11.70 5.30 8.59
N SER A 203 11.69 6.01 7.46
CA SER A 203 12.47 5.60 6.27
C SER A 203 13.98 5.60 6.54
N LEU A 204 14.50 6.56 7.33
CA LEU A 204 15.90 6.56 7.77
C LEU A 204 16.21 5.35 8.66
N PHE A 205 15.30 4.99 9.57
CA PHE A 205 15.43 3.77 10.37
C PHE A 205 15.45 2.50 9.50
N GLN A 206 14.61 2.43 8.46
CA GLN A 206 14.63 1.32 7.49
C GLN A 206 15.97 1.23 6.76
N LEU A 207 16.55 2.37 6.36
CA LEU A 207 17.88 2.43 5.75
C LEU A 207 18.97 1.90 6.69
N ILE A 208 18.91 2.26 7.97
CA ILE A 208 19.84 1.75 9.00
C ILE A 208 19.68 0.24 9.15
N TYR A 209 18.45 -0.27 9.32
CA TYR A 209 18.20 -1.69 9.46
C TYR A 209 18.62 -2.48 8.21
N TRP A 210 18.45 -1.90 7.02
CA TRP A 210 18.87 -2.50 5.76
C TRP A 210 20.39 -2.80 5.73
N PHE A 211 21.24 -1.96 6.34
CA PHE A 211 22.67 -2.28 6.43
C PHE A 211 22.93 -3.61 7.15
N PHE A 212 22.16 -3.92 8.19
CA PHE A 212 22.25 -5.18 8.95
C PHE A 212 21.56 -6.37 8.27
N LEU A 213 20.70 -6.13 7.27
CA LEU A 213 20.05 -7.21 6.52
C LEU A 213 21.11 -8.01 5.76
N LYS A 214 21.04 -9.34 5.85
CA LYS A 214 21.91 -10.23 5.08
C LYS A 214 21.30 -10.54 3.74
N GLU A 215 22.13 -10.72 2.72
CA GLU A 215 21.68 -11.13 1.40
C GLU A 215 21.16 -12.59 1.43
N SER A 216 20.05 -12.88 0.75
CA SER A 216 19.47 -14.23 0.68
C SER A 216 20.22 -15.13 -0.30
N ARG A 217 20.77 -14.54 -1.37
CA ARG A 217 21.56 -15.25 -2.40
C ARG A 217 23.05 -14.98 -2.25
N GLN A 218 23.85 -16.04 -2.18
CA GLN A 218 25.30 -15.90 -2.36
C GLN A 218 25.58 -15.66 -3.85
N PHE A 219 26.35 -14.63 -4.15
CA PHE A 219 26.73 -14.30 -5.53
C PHE A 219 27.73 -15.33 -6.06
N ASP A 220 27.49 -15.88 -7.24
CA ASP A 220 28.57 -16.39 -8.08
C ASP A 220 29.23 -15.17 -8.75
N VAL A 221 30.45 -14.85 -8.31
CA VAL A 221 31.20 -13.64 -8.67
C VAL A 221 31.63 -13.60 -10.16
N CYS A 222 31.38 -14.64 -10.95
CA CYS A 222 32.11 -14.88 -12.21
C CYS A 222 31.60 -14.20 -13.49
N ILE A 223 30.61 -13.29 -13.48
CA ILE A 223 30.21 -12.61 -14.72
C ILE A 223 29.93 -11.16 -14.42
N VAL A 224 30.90 -10.26 -14.62
CA VAL A 224 30.70 -8.79 -14.60
C VAL A 224 31.33 -8.25 -15.88
N ASP A 225 30.65 -8.44 -17.01
CA ASP A 225 30.78 -7.57 -18.18
C ASP A 225 29.52 -7.76 -19.03
N ASN A 226 28.84 -6.65 -19.38
CA ASN A 226 27.54 -6.57 -20.11
C ASN A 226 26.19 -6.75 -19.34
N LYS A 227 26.12 -6.50 -18.03
CA LYS A 227 24.88 -6.73 -17.23
C LYS A 227 23.66 -5.85 -17.60
N PHE A 228 23.81 -4.57 -17.96
CA PHE A 228 22.64 -3.69 -18.10
C PHE A 228 21.81 -3.96 -19.36
N LYS A 229 22.46 -4.20 -20.52
CA LYS A 229 21.78 -4.62 -21.76
C LYS A 229 21.08 -5.97 -21.64
N GLU A 230 21.60 -6.86 -20.79
CA GLU A 230 20.95 -8.14 -20.49
C GLU A 230 19.71 -8.02 -19.58
N LEU A 231 19.67 -7.00 -18.72
CA LEU A 231 18.58 -6.76 -17.76
C LEU A 231 17.34 -6.18 -18.45
N VAL A 232 17.54 -5.37 -19.49
CA VAL A 232 16.47 -4.75 -20.28
C VAL A 232 16.05 -5.65 -21.47
N LYS A 233 16.54 -6.90 -21.54
CA LYS A 233 16.11 -7.83 -22.61
C LYS A 233 14.60 -8.04 -22.51
N PHE A 234 13.88 -7.51 -23.50
CA PHE A 234 12.44 -7.68 -23.71
C PHE A 234 12.00 -9.15 -23.66
N GLN A 235 12.92 -10.08 -23.92
CA GLN A 235 12.74 -11.52 -23.77
C GLN A 235 12.19 -11.92 -22.38
N ARG A 236 12.60 -11.27 -21.28
CA ARG A 236 12.10 -11.62 -19.94
C ARG A 236 10.66 -11.18 -19.71
N ILE A 237 10.27 -10.03 -20.28
CA ILE A 237 8.88 -9.58 -20.31
C ILE A 237 8.06 -10.58 -21.13
N LYS A 238 8.59 -11.01 -22.28
CA LYS A 238 7.97 -12.04 -23.12
C LYS A 238 7.82 -13.37 -22.37
N ASP A 239 8.80 -13.79 -21.58
CA ASP A 239 8.74 -15.01 -20.78
C ASP A 239 7.69 -14.89 -19.67
N ALA A 240 7.61 -13.74 -18.99
CA ALA A 240 6.57 -13.45 -18.00
C ALA A 240 5.16 -13.46 -18.62
N LEU A 241 4.99 -12.83 -19.79
CA LEU A 241 3.73 -12.85 -20.52
C LEU A 241 3.38 -14.26 -21.03
N ASN A 242 4.38 -15.02 -21.48
CA ASN A 242 4.20 -16.41 -21.92
C ASN A 242 3.69 -17.32 -20.79
N VAL A 243 3.85 -16.97 -19.52
CA VAL A 243 3.24 -17.73 -18.42
C VAL A 243 1.71 -17.78 -18.53
N PHE A 244 1.07 -16.71 -19.02
CA PHE A 244 -0.38 -16.66 -19.22
C PHE A 244 -0.85 -17.49 -20.41
N PHE A 245 0.04 -17.71 -21.39
CA PHE A 245 -0.27 -18.43 -22.64
C PHE A 245 0.30 -19.85 -22.70
N LYS A 246 1.11 -20.26 -21.72
CA LYS A 246 1.69 -21.60 -21.63
C LYS A 246 0.57 -22.65 -21.59
N LYS A 247 0.64 -23.63 -22.50
CA LYS A 247 -0.29 -24.76 -22.55
C LYS A 247 -0.22 -25.52 -21.21
N ARG A 248 -1.40 -25.75 -20.63
CA ARG A 248 -1.64 -26.52 -19.41
C ARG A 248 -2.84 -27.43 -19.68
N ASP A 249 -3.01 -28.47 -18.88
CA ASP A 249 -4.22 -29.31 -18.94
C ASP A 249 -5.48 -28.46 -18.80
N LYS A 250 -6.56 -28.86 -19.49
CA LYS A 250 -7.79 -28.05 -19.59
C LYS A 250 -8.31 -27.61 -18.21
N SER A 251 -8.33 -28.50 -17.22
CA SER A 251 -8.75 -28.19 -15.85
C SER A 251 -7.83 -27.18 -15.16
N HIS A 252 -6.52 -27.40 -15.19
CA HIS A 252 -5.51 -26.52 -14.60
C HIS A 252 -5.46 -25.13 -15.27
N ARG A 253 -5.75 -25.05 -16.58
CA ARG A 253 -5.78 -23.79 -17.32
C ARG A 253 -6.96 -22.92 -16.90
N VAL A 254 -8.17 -23.51 -16.80
CA VAL A 254 -9.36 -22.79 -16.32
C VAL A 254 -9.14 -22.31 -14.88
N LEU A 255 -8.60 -23.17 -14.03
CA LEU A 255 -8.29 -22.85 -12.63
C LEU A 255 -7.35 -21.64 -12.50
N PHE A 256 -6.29 -21.62 -13.30
CA PHE A 256 -5.34 -20.51 -13.32
C PHE A 256 -6.01 -19.19 -13.71
N TYR A 257 -6.82 -19.16 -14.77
CA TYR A 257 -7.52 -17.93 -15.17
C TYR A 257 -8.56 -17.47 -14.13
N LEU A 258 -9.25 -18.41 -13.48
CA LEU A 258 -10.18 -18.09 -12.38
C LEU A 258 -9.45 -17.44 -11.20
N LEU A 259 -8.30 -17.98 -10.79
CA LEU A 259 -7.51 -17.43 -9.68
C LEU A 259 -6.92 -16.05 -10.02
N VAL A 260 -6.40 -15.87 -11.24
CA VAL A 260 -5.91 -14.57 -11.71
C VAL A 260 -7.04 -13.55 -11.76
N GLY A 261 -8.20 -13.93 -12.29
CA GLY A 261 -9.39 -13.05 -12.32
C GLY A 261 -9.86 -12.66 -10.94
N ALA A 262 -9.94 -13.61 -10.01
CA ALA A 262 -10.32 -13.36 -8.61
C ALA A 262 -9.34 -12.39 -7.93
N PHE A 263 -8.03 -12.56 -8.14
CA PHE A 263 -7.00 -11.67 -7.59
C PHE A 263 -7.10 -10.24 -8.15
N ILE A 264 -7.33 -10.09 -9.46
CA ILE A 264 -7.51 -8.77 -10.09
C ILE A 264 -8.76 -8.07 -9.55
N LEU A 265 -9.87 -8.81 -9.42
CA LEU A 265 -11.11 -8.28 -8.85
C LEU A 265 -10.92 -7.86 -7.39
N ASP A 266 -10.27 -8.69 -6.58
CA ASP A 266 -9.98 -8.38 -5.17
C ASP A 266 -9.15 -7.10 -5.04
N LEU A 267 -8.06 -6.98 -5.81
CA LEU A 267 -7.22 -5.78 -5.85
C LEU A 267 -8.01 -4.54 -6.29
N PHE A 268 -8.88 -4.67 -7.30
CA PHE A 268 -9.70 -3.56 -7.77
C PHE A 268 -10.66 -3.06 -6.68
N VAL A 269 -11.39 -3.98 -6.01
CA VAL A 269 -12.32 -3.61 -4.95
C VAL A 269 -11.58 -3.05 -3.73
N LEU A 270 -10.44 -3.64 -3.34
CA LEU A 270 -9.60 -3.15 -2.24
C LEU A 270 -9.15 -1.71 -2.48
N MET A 271 -8.58 -1.42 -3.66
CA MET A 271 -8.11 -0.07 -3.97
C MET A 271 -9.26 0.93 -4.12
N GLY A 272 -10.38 0.52 -4.71
CA GLY A 272 -11.57 1.37 -4.85
C GLY A 272 -12.21 1.75 -3.51
N ILE A 273 -12.31 0.81 -2.56
CA ILE A 273 -12.84 1.11 -1.22
C ILE A 273 -11.89 2.07 -0.48
N LEU A 274 -10.58 1.80 -0.50
CA LEU A 274 -9.62 2.64 0.20
C LEU A 274 -9.54 4.07 -0.38
N SER A 275 -9.83 4.27 -1.67
CA SER A 275 -9.77 5.60 -2.29
C SER A 275 -10.94 6.50 -1.92
N ILE A 276 -12.10 5.92 -1.58
CA ILE A 276 -13.37 6.61 -1.28
C ILE A 276 -13.57 6.79 0.24
N LEU A 277 -13.25 5.77 1.05
CA LEU A 277 -13.62 5.73 2.48
C LEU A 277 -13.13 6.94 3.30
N VAL A 278 -11.90 7.41 3.07
CA VAL A 278 -11.34 8.53 3.85
C VAL A 278 -12.17 9.80 3.66
N LEU A 279 -12.53 10.14 2.41
CA LEU A 279 -13.33 11.34 2.10
C LEU A 279 -14.79 11.16 2.53
N TYR A 280 -15.34 9.96 2.37
CA TYR A 280 -16.70 9.63 2.80
C TYR A 280 -16.88 9.83 4.32
N PHE A 281 -15.88 9.44 5.11
CA PHE A 281 -15.93 9.61 6.56
C PHE A 281 -15.62 11.03 7.03
N LEU A 282 -14.78 11.77 6.31
CA LEU A 282 -14.35 13.12 6.71
C LEU A 282 -15.49 14.15 6.70
N HIS A 283 -16.51 13.96 5.85
CA HIS A 283 -17.58 14.94 5.68
C HIS A 283 -18.98 14.29 5.76
N TYR A 284 -20.03 15.08 5.47
CA TYR A 284 -21.43 14.64 5.52
C TYR A 284 -21.62 13.31 4.76
N PRO A 285 -22.29 12.29 5.36
CA PRO A 285 -23.16 12.36 6.54
C PRO A 285 -22.50 12.09 7.91
N LEU A 286 -21.26 11.62 7.97
CA LEU A 286 -20.66 11.12 9.21
C LEU A 286 -19.76 12.13 9.94
N ASN A 287 -19.10 13.03 9.19
CA ASN A 287 -18.28 14.14 9.71
C ASN A 287 -17.32 13.71 10.85
N LEU A 288 -16.58 12.62 10.63
CA LEU A 288 -15.67 12.03 11.60
C LEU A 288 -14.37 12.84 11.67
N SER A 289 -13.87 13.01 12.89
CA SER A 289 -12.54 13.57 13.11
C SER A 289 -11.45 12.65 12.56
N SER A 290 -10.31 13.22 12.13
CA SER A 290 -9.18 12.43 11.60
C SER A 290 -8.74 11.29 12.54
N SER A 291 -8.80 11.48 13.86
CA SER A 291 -8.52 10.42 14.85
C SER A 291 -9.52 9.27 14.79
N GLN A 292 -10.81 9.55 14.67
CA GLN A 292 -11.86 8.52 14.57
C GLN A 292 -11.74 7.69 13.30
N ILE A 293 -11.45 8.35 12.17
CA ILE A 293 -11.17 7.66 10.91
C ILE A 293 -9.93 6.76 11.08
N GLY A 294 -8.90 7.27 11.75
CA GLY A 294 -7.71 6.50 12.10
C GLY A 294 -8.02 5.22 12.89
N TYR A 295 -8.93 5.28 13.88
CA TYR A 295 -9.38 4.12 14.65
C TYR A 295 -10.15 3.11 13.80
N PHE A 296 -11.02 3.56 12.89
CA PHE A 296 -11.72 2.67 11.97
C PHE A 296 -10.74 1.87 11.08
N PHE A 297 -9.73 2.54 10.51
CA PHE A 297 -8.71 1.85 9.73
C PHE A 297 -7.86 0.91 10.59
N MET A 298 -7.63 1.23 11.86
CA MET A 298 -6.95 0.35 12.81
C MET A 298 -7.73 -0.95 13.01
N GLU A 299 -9.04 -0.87 13.27
CA GLU A 299 -9.91 -2.04 13.42
C GLU A 299 -9.96 -2.88 12.15
N MET A 300 -10.14 -2.24 10.98
CA MET A 300 -10.18 -2.95 9.69
C MET A 300 -8.86 -3.69 9.39
N ASN A 301 -7.71 -3.06 9.63
CA ASN A 301 -6.42 -3.73 9.41
C ASN A 301 -6.12 -4.79 10.48
N ALA A 302 -6.60 -4.61 11.72
CA ALA A 302 -6.48 -5.62 12.77
C ALA A 302 -7.30 -6.87 12.43
N ALA A 303 -8.53 -6.71 11.94
CA ALA A 303 -9.36 -7.80 11.47
C ALA A 303 -8.68 -8.57 10.31
N ARG A 304 -8.05 -7.86 9.35
CA ARG A 304 -7.28 -8.49 8.27
C ARG A 304 -6.05 -9.25 8.80
N ALA A 305 -5.28 -8.65 9.70
CA ALA A 305 -4.10 -9.28 10.30
C ALA A 305 -4.45 -10.56 11.08
N LEU A 306 -5.47 -10.48 11.95
CA LEU A 306 -5.99 -11.64 12.68
C LEU A 306 -6.57 -12.68 11.73
N GLY A 307 -7.28 -12.25 10.69
CA GLY A 307 -7.80 -13.09 9.63
C GLY A 307 -6.71 -13.95 9.01
N VAL A 308 -5.60 -13.35 8.58
CA VAL A 308 -4.47 -14.10 7.98
C VAL A 308 -3.90 -15.17 8.93
N LEU A 309 -3.71 -14.84 10.21
CA LEU A 309 -3.16 -15.78 11.20
C LEU A 309 -4.12 -16.93 11.52
N VAL A 310 -5.37 -16.60 11.84
CA VAL A 310 -6.41 -17.56 12.22
C VAL A 310 -6.75 -18.46 11.03
N MET A 311 -6.92 -17.88 9.84
CA MET A 311 -7.27 -18.62 8.62
C MET A 311 -6.14 -19.58 8.23
N ASN A 312 -4.88 -19.13 8.20
CA ASN A 312 -3.75 -19.99 7.85
C ASN A 312 -3.54 -21.14 8.86
N THR A 313 -3.74 -20.86 10.16
CA THR A 313 -3.45 -21.85 11.21
C THR A 313 -4.59 -22.84 11.42
N ILE A 314 -5.84 -22.38 11.39
CA ILE A 314 -7.01 -23.21 11.71
C ILE A 314 -7.55 -23.89 10.44
N LEU A 315 -7.83 -23.16 9.38
CA LEU A 315 -8.57 -23.75 8.24
C LEU A 315 -7.70 -24.62 7.34
N ILE A 316 -6.44 -24.22 7.12
CA ILE A 316 -5.52 -24.98 6.27
C ILE A 316 -4.91 -26.14 7.05
N LYS A 317 -4.41 -25.89 8.27
CA LYS A 317 -3.68 -26.91 9.04
C LYS A 317 -4.58 -27.87 9.80
N TYR A 318 -5.68 -27.38 10.39
CA TYR A 318 -6.58 -28.21 11.20
C TYR A 318 -7.72 -28.81 10.35
N PHE A 319 -8.45 -27.97 9.60
CA PHE A 319 -9.61 -28.44 8.83
C PHE A 319 -9.30 -28.93 7.40
N ARG A 320 -8.07 -28.72 6.90
CA ARG A 320 -7.64 -29.12 5.54
C ARG A 320 -8.62 -28.69 4.44
N TRP A 321 -9.19 -27.49 4.57
CA TRP A 321 -10.11 -26.95 3.58
C TRP A 321 -9.41 -26.72 2.24
N ARG A 322 -10.16 -26.83 1.14
CA ARG A 322 -9.68 -26.45 -0.19
C ARG A 322 -9.60 -24.93 -0.27
N ASP A 323 -8.52 -24.41 -0.87
CA ASP A 323 -8.26 -22.97 -1.02
C ASP A 323 -9.44 -22.20 -1.67
N PHE A 324 -10.21 -22.85 -2.55
CA PHE A 324 -11.38 -22.26 -3.21
C PHE A 324 -12.52 -21.89 -2.25
N SER A 325 -12.81 -22.75 -1.27
CA SER A 325 -13.86 -22.49 -0.30
C SER A 325 -13.54 -21.25 0.55
N PHE A 326 -12.25 -21.04 0.82
CA PHE A 326 -11.76 -19.87 1.54
C PHE A 326 -11.90 -18.59 0.71
N ILE A 327 -11.50 -18.59 -0.57
CA ILE A 327 -11.67 -17.42 -1.46
C ILE A 327 -13.15 -17.00 -1.52
N ILE A 328 -14.06 -17.96 -1.65
CA ILE A 328 -15.51 -17.69 -1.70
C ILE A 328 -16.00 -17.09 -0.38
N LEU A 329 -15.63 -17.66 0.76
CA LEU A 329 -16.01 -17.15 2.09
C LEU A 329 -15.52 -15.72 2.31
N CYS A 330 -14.27 -15.43 1.95
CA CYS A 330 -13.70 -14.09 2.02
C CYS A 330 -14.45 -13.10 1.12
N GLY A 331 -14.78 -13.50 -0.11
CA GLY A 331 -15.55 -12.68 -1.04
C GLY A 331 -16.93 -12.32 -0.49
N ILE A 332 -17.67 -13.31 0.04
CA ILE A 332 -19.00 -13.09 0.64
C ILE A 332 -18.90 -12.15 1.85
N SER A 333 -17.94 -12.39 2.74
CA SER A 333 -17.69 -11.54 3.91
C SER A 333 -17.40 -10.08 3.51
N TYR A 334 -16.58 -9.89 2.47
CA TYR A 334 -16.18 -8.57 2.01
C TYR A 334 -17.33 -7.80 1.34
N VAL A 335 -18.19 -8.50 0.58
CA VAL A 335 -19.43 -7.92 0.03
C VAL A 335 -20.37 -7.50 1.17
N GLY A 336 -20.55 -8.36 2.17
CA GLY A 336 -21.36 -8.05 3.35
C GLY A 336 -20.86 -6.80 4.10
N PHE A 337 -19.55 -6.72 4.34
CA PHE A 337 -18.91 -5.55 4.96
C PHE A 337 -19.12 -4.27 4.14
N SER A 338 -18.95 -4.34 2.82
CA SER A 338 -19.11 -3.19 1.94
C SER A 338 -20.55 -2.67 1.91
N LEU A 339 -21.54 -3.58 1.88
CA LEU A 339 -22.96 -3.24 1.95
C LEU A 339 -23.32 -2.63 3.30
N PHE A 340 -22.77 -3.17 4.39
CA PHE A 340 -23.00 -2.66 5.74
C PHE A 340 -22.52 -1.20 5.88
N ILE A 341 -21.31 -0.90 5.39
CA ILE A 341 -20.79 0.47 5.38
C ILE A 341 -21.61 1.38 4.48
N ALA A 342 -22.02 0.90 3.29
CA ALA A 342 -22.83 1.71 2.38
C ALA A 342 -24.19 2.11 2.98
N LEU A 343 -24.75 1.27 3.86
CA LEU A 343 -26.00 1.54 4.58
C LEU A 343 -25.80 2.28 5.91
N SER A 344 -24.55 2.54 6.32
CA SER A 344 -24.23 3.22 7.57
C SER A 344 -24.56 4.71 7.48
N SER A 345 -25.62 5.13 8.17
CA SER A 345 -26.05 6.54 8.25
C SER A 345 -25.68 7.21 9.58
N LYS A 346 -25.23 6.44 10.57
CA LYS A 346 -24.89 6.90 11.92
C LYS A 346 -23.48 6.45 12.30
N ILE A 347 -22.80 7.27 13.09
CA ILE A 347 -21.42 7.04 13.55
C ILE A 347 -21.26 5.69 14.25
N TRP A 348 -22.21 5.25 15.07
CA TRP A 348 -22.10 3.97 15.75
C TRP A 348 -22.17 2.74 14.82
N HIS A 349 -22.66 2.90 13.58
CA HIS A 349 -22.79 1.79 12.63
C HIS A 349 -21.44 1.52 11.97
N THR A 350 -20.50 2.47 11.99
CA THR A 350 -19.18 2.27 11.40
C THR A 350 -18.25 1.46 12.32
N PHE A 351 -18.56 1.35 13.61
CA PHE A 351 -17.74 0.66 14.63
C PHE A 351 -18.44 -0.58 15.22
N ALA A 352 -19.60 -0.96 14.69
CA ALA A 352 -20.35 -2.17 15.07
C ALA A 352 -19.97 -3.31 14.12
#